data_AF-A0A7X8IC88-F1
#
_entry.id   AF-A0A7X8IC88-F1
#
_cell.length_a   1.000
_cell.length_b   1.000
_cell.length_c   1.000
_cell.angle_alpha   90.00
_cell.angle_beta   90.00
_cell.angle_gamma   90.00
#
_symmetry.space_group_name_H-M   'P 1'
#
loop_
_entity.id
_entity.type
_entity.pdbx_description
1 polymer ?
#
loop_
_entity_poly.entity_id
_entity_poly.type
_entity_poly.pdbx_seq_one_letter_code
_entity_poly.pdbx_strand_id
1 'polypeptide(L)'
;MNYKTEYKNLLTVIIDDLRVCISYTPNQDNDLLCFMEQYIKAESHARPSILNEIRNCMDGKDYKNPFIAYQYYDNGEIEALENILKVYICDMHSGENKEKVLANTIVSVNELQEKSYGHLIDNWRNDHLTEFLVLVAKEVSYSSALAVIESKKLW
;
A
#
# COMPACT_ATOMS: atom_id res chain seq x y z
N MET A 1 9.58 -15.82 23.55
CA MET A 1 8.78 -15.31 22.41
C MET A 1 9.65 -15.36 21.16
N ASN A 2 9.11 -15.85 20.04
CA ASN A 2 9.83 -15.99 18.77
C ASN A 2 9.43 -14.86 17.82
N TYR A 3 9.82 -13.63 18.20
CA TYR A 3 9.46 -12.40 17.49
C TYR A 3 9.85 -12.45 16.00
N LYS A 4 10.97 -13.13 15.69
CA LYS A 4 11.45 -13.37 14.33
C LYS A 4 10.40 -13.93 13.37
N THR A 5 9.56 -14.82 13.88
CA THR A 5 8.52 -15.47 13.08
C THR A 5 7.27 -14.60 12.99
N GLU A 6 6.97 -13.86 14.07
CA GLU A 6 5.78 -13.01 14.17
C GLU A 6 5.85 -11.81 13.21
N TYR A 7 6.92 -11.01 13.23
CA TYR A 7 6.99 -9.85 12.33
C TYR A 7 7.15 -10.25 10.85
N LYS A 8 7.72 -11.42 10.55
CA LYS A 8 7.78 -11.92 9.17
C LYS A 8 6.40 -12.28 8.64
N ASN A 9 5.58 -12.92 9.47
CA ASN A 9 4.19 -13.20 9.12
C ASN A 9 3.39 -11.90 8.95
N LEU A 10 3.58 -10.93 9.83
CA LEU A 10 2.93 -9.61 9.70
C LEU A 10 3.34 -8.89 8.41
N LEU A 11 4.62 -8.93 8.04
CA LEU A 11 5.07 -8.38 6.76
C LEU A 11 4.30 -9.00 5.59
N THR A 12 4.19 -10.33 5.54
CA THR A 12 3.41 -11.02 4.49
C THR A 12 1.95 -10.58 4.51
N VAL A 13 1.33 -10.52 5.68
CA VAL A 13 -0.07 -10.11 5.85
C VAL A 13 -0.32 -8.68 5.33
N ILE A 14 0.57 -7.73 5.64
CA ILE A 14 0.46 -6.33 5.17
C ILE A 14 0.60 -6.26 3.64
N ILE A 15 1.58 -6.96 3.06
CA ILE A 15 1.83 -6.92 1.62
C ILE A 15 0.72 -7.63 0.83
N ASP A 16 0.20 -8.74 1.35
CA ASP A 16 -0.90 -9.45 0.69
C ASP A 16 -2.20 -8.65 0.73
N ASP A 17 -2.52 -7.97 1.84
CA ASP A 17 -3.65 -7.04 1.93
C ASP A 17 -3.58 -5.94 0.86
N LEU A 18 -2.43 -5.28 0.74
CA LEU A 18 -2.20 -4.27 -0.30
C LEU A 18 -2.41 -4.80 -1.71
N ARG A 19 -1.92 -6.01 -2.00
CA ARG A 19 -2.10 -6.65 -3.32
C ARG A 19 -3.56 -6.97 -3.59
N VAL A 20 -4.30 -7.41 -2.57
CA VAL A 20 -5.76 -7.64 -2.67
C VAL A 20 -6.48 -6.33 -3.00
N CYS A 21 -6.11 -5.23 -2.36
CA CYS A 21 -6.74 -3.92 -2.59
C CYS A 21 -6.59 -3.38 -4.03
N ILE A 22 -5.51 -3.73 -4.73
CA ILE A 22 -5.31 -3.35 -6.14
C ILE A 22 -5.74 -4.44 -7.13
N SER A 23 -6.09 -5.62 -6.62
CA SER A 23 -6.58 -6.72 -7.45
C SER A 23 -7.97 -6.38 -8.01
N TYR A 24 -8.11 -6.54 -9.32
CA TYR A 24 -9.35 -6.26 -10.02
C TYR A 24 -10.04 -7.57 -10.37
N THR A 25 -11.29 -7.71 -9.95
CA THR A 25 -12.19 -8.77 -10.40
C THR A 25 -13.31 -8.12 -11.22
N PRO A 26 -13.43 -8.43 -12.52
CA PRO A 26 -14.48 -7.86 -13.37
C PRO A 26 -15.88 -8.06 -12.79
N ASN A 27 -16.67 -6.99 -12.78
CA ASN A 27 -18.09 -7.00 -12.44
C ASN A 27 -18.81 -6.09 -13.44
N GLN A 28 -19.40 -6.72 -14.46
CA GLN A 28 -19.95 -6.04 -15.64
C GLN A 28 -20.86 -4.85 -15.28
N ASP A 29 -21.76 -5.00 -14.30
CA ASP A 29 -22.68 -3.93 -13.89
C ASP A 29 -21.95 -2.74 -13.28
N ASN A 30 -21.05 -2.98 -12.33
CA ASN A 30 -20.26 -1.93 -11.68
C ASN A 30 -19.27 -1.28 -12.66
N ASP A 31 -18.67 -2.09 -13.54
CA ASP A 31 -17.71 -1.63 -14.53
C ASP A 31 -18.39 -0.71 -15.56
N LEU A 32 -19.59 -1.08 -16.03
CA LEU A 32 -20.40 -0.24 -16.91
C LEU A 32 -20.73 1.10 -16.25
N LEU A 33 -21.18 1.09 -14.99
CA LEU A 33 -21.47 2.32 -14.24
C LEU A 33 -20.24 3.23 -14.16
N CYS A 34 -19.08 2.66 -13.85
CA CYS A 34 -17.83 3.42 -13.76
C CYS A 34 -17.42 4.02 -15.12
N PHE A 35 -17.48 3.24 -16.20
CA PHE A 35 -17.18 3.75 -17.54
C PHE A 35 -18.15 4.85 -17.99
N MET A 36 -19.45 4.71 -17.69
CA MET A 36 -20.44 5.74 -18.00
C MET A 36 -20.15 7.05 -17.25
N GLU A 37 -19.77 6.96 -15.98
CA GLU A 37 -19.33 8.13 -15.20
C GLU A 37 -18.10 8.80 -15.83
N GLN A 38 -17.09 8.00 -16.19
CA GLN A 38 -15.89 8.50 -16.87
C GLN A 38 -16.23 9.16 -18.20
N TYR A 39 -17.11 8.57 -19.01
CA TYR A 39 -17.55 9.14 -20.29
C TYR A 39 -18.20 10.52 -20.12
N ILE A 40 -19.06 10.66 -19.11
CA ILE A 40 -19.75 11.92 -18.79
C ILE A 40 -18.74 13.01 -18.38
N LYS A 41 -17.73 12.64 -17.59
CA LYS A 41 -16.69 13.57 -17.08
C LYS A 41 -15.58 13.85 -18.09
N ALA A 42 -15.39 13.00 -19.10
CA ALA A 42 -14.29 13.09 -20.04
C ALA A 42 -14.45 14.22 -21.07
N GLU A 43 -13.30 14.79 -21.44
CA GLU A 43 -13.14 15.68 -22.59
C GLU A 43 -13.49 14.97 -23.90
N SER A 44 -13.97 15.74 -24.90
CA SER A 44 -14.49 15.20 -26.17
C SER A 44 -13.52 14.27 -26.91
N HIS A 45 -12.22 14.48 -26.79
CA HIS A 45 -11.20 13.68 -27.47
C HIS A 45 -10.95 12.30 -26.80
N ALA A 46 -11.25 12.17 -25.50
CA ALA A 46 -11.09 10.92 -24.75
C ALA A 46 -12.35 10.02 -24.79
N ARG A 47 -13.51 10.61 -25.08
CA ARG A 47 -14.80 9.91 -25.17
C ARG A 47 -14.83 8.70 -26.13
N PRO A 48 -14.21 8.72 -27.33
CA PRO A 48 -14.24 7.59 -28.24
C PRO A 48 -13.60 6.31 -27.70
N SER A 49 -12.49 6.42 -26.94
CA SER A 49 -11.85 5.24 -26.34
C SER A 49 -12.72 4.65 -25.23
N ILE A 50 -13.33 5.51 -24.40
CA ILE A 50 -14.24 5.07 -23.32
C ILE A 50 -15.48 4.37 -23.91
N LEU A 51 -16.06 4.87 -25.00
CA LEU A 51 -17.18 4.20 -25.68
C LEU A 51 -16.82 2.81 -26.20
N ASN A 52 -15.58 2.61 -26.63
CA ASN A 52 -15.11 1.30 -27.06
C ASN A 52 -15.03 0.31 -25.88
N GLU A 53 -14.54 0.77 -24.72
CA GLU A 53 -14.53 -0.04 -23.49
C GLU A 53 -15.96 -0.35 -23.00
N ILE A 54 -16.88 0.62 -23.04
CA ILE A 54 -18.30 0.40 -22.71
C ILE A 54 -18.89 -0.69 -23.61
N ARG A 55 -18.66 -0.62 -24.93
CA ARG A 55 -19.14 -1.64 -25.86
C ARG A 55 -18.55 -3.01 -25.55
N ASN A 56 -17.24 -3.10 -25.33
CA ASN A 56 -16.59 -4.35 -24.97
C ASN A 56 -17.19 -4.94 -23.68
N CYS A 57 -17.41 -4.10 -22.67
CA CYS A 57 -18.04 -4.49 -21.42
C CYS A 57 -19.47 -4.99 -21.63
N MET A 58 -20.31 -4.29 -22.39
CA MET A 58 -21.68 -4.74 -22.72
C MET A 58 -21.69 -6.07 -23.50
N ASP A 59 -20.74 -6.26 -24.41
CA ASP A 59 -20.62 -7.45 -25.25
C ASP A 59 -19.97 -8.66 -24.51
N GLY A 60 -19.51 -8.49 -23.27
CA GLY A 60 -18.79 -9.53 -22.51
C GLY A 60 -17.41 -9.86 -23.10
N LYS A 61 -16.81 -8.93 -23.84
CA LYS A 61 -15.44 -9.04 -24.39
C LYS A 61 -14.42 -8.56 -23.36
N ASP A 62 -13.13 -8.66 -23.67
CA ASP A 62 -12.09 -8.07 -22.84
C ASP A 62 -12.17 -6.53 -22.84
N TYR A 63 -12.11 -5.93 -21.66
CA TYR A 63 -12.08 -4.49 -21.43
C TYR A 63 -11.12 -4.15 -20.28
N LYS A 64 -10.67 -2.90 -20.24
CA LYS A 64 -9.76 -2.42 -19.19
C LYS A 64 -10.45 -2.35 -17.83
N ASN A 65 -9.70 -2.47 -16.74
CA ASN A 65 -10.22 -2.14 -15.42
C ASN A 65 -10.59 -0.64 -15.36
N PRO A 66 -11.88 -0.27 -15.23
CA PRO A 66 -12.29 1.14 -15.18
C PRO A 66 -11.81 1.82 -13.89
N PHE A 67 -11.54 1.06 -12.83
CA PHE A 67 -11.15 1.60 -11.53
C PHE A 67 -9.67 2.01 -11.43
N ILE A 68 -8.84 1.73 -12.46
CA ILE A 68 -7.42 2.15 -12.49
C ILE A 68 -7.28 3.66 -12.26
N ALA A 69 -8.20 4.46 -12.81
CA ALA A 69 -8.18 5.91 -12.64
C ALA A 69 -8.33 6.38 -11.19
N TYR A 70 -8.76 5.50 -10.29
CA TYR A 70 -8.97 5.74 -8.86
C TYR A 70 -7.97 4.99 -7.98
N GLN A 71 -7.01 4.27 -8.57
CA GLN A 71 -5.92 3.65 -7.83
C GLN A 71 -4.83 4.69 -7.57
N TYR A 72 -4.50 4.89 -6.28
CA TYR A 72 -3.51 5.88 -5.84
C TYR A 72 -2.14 5.27 -5.57
N TYR A 73 -2.01 3.95 -5.67
CA TYR A 73 -0.77 3.20 -5.57
C TYR A 73 -0.88 1.94 -6.43
N ASP A 74 0.26 1.44 -6.90
CA ASP A 74 0.34 0.20 -7.66
C ASP A 74 1.38 -0.77 -7.07
N ASN A 75 1.70 -1.84 -7.81
CA ASN A 75 2.69 -2.82 -7.36
C ASN A 75 4.07 -2.20 -7.06
N GLY A 76 4.45 -1.10 -7.73
CA GLY A 76 5.70 -0.39 -7.49
C GLY A 76 5.75 0.25 -6.10
N GLU A 77 4.68 0.90 -5.65
CA GLU A 77 4.59 1.39 -4.27
C GLU A 77 4.55 0.25 -3.25
N ILE A 78 3.86 -0.86 -3.55
CA ILE A 78 3.83 -2.04 -2.66
C ILE A 78 5.23 -2.64 -2.50
N GLU A 79 5.97 -2.80 -3.60
CA GLU A 79 7.35 -3.30 -3.60
C GLU A 79 8.30 -2.34 -2.86
N ALA A 80 8.10 -1.03 -3.02
CA ALA A 80 8.86 -0.02 -2.30
C ALA A 80 8.65 -0.14 -0.78
N LEU A 81 7.39 -0.28 -0.33
CA LEU A 81 7.08 -0.51 1.09
C LEU A 81 7.72 -1.81 1.57
N GLU A 82 7.53 -2.92 0.83
CA GLU A 82 8.11 -4.21 1.19
C GLU A 82 9.64 -4.11 1.36
N ASN A 83 10.31 -3.38 0.46
CA ASN A 83 11.75 -3.18 0.53
C ASN A 83 12.15 -2.32 1.74
N ILE A 84 11.43 -1.22 2.03
CA ILE A 84 11.66 -0.40 3.22
C ILE A 84 11.61 -1.26 4.49
N LEU A 85 10.59 -2.11 4.62
CA LEU A 85 10.41 -2.97 5.79
C LEU A 85 11.46 -4.08 5.88
N LYS A 86 11.90 -4.65 4.75
CA LYS A 86 13.01 -5.62 4.71
C LYS A 86 14.35 -4.98 5.11
N VAL A 87 14.63 -3.79 4.60
CA VAL A 87 15.84 -3.03 4.95
C VAL A 87 15.82 -2.68 6.44
N TYR A 88 14.68 -2.23 6.96
CA TYR A 88 14.50 -1.98 8.39
C TYR A 88 14.84 -3.21 9.25
N ILE A 89 14.38 -4.40 8.88
CA ILE A 89 14.74 -5.64 9.60
C ILE A 89 16.26 -5.84 9.60
N CYS A 90 16.91 -5.71 8.45
CA CYS A 90 18.36 -5.89 8.32
C CYS A 90 19.14 -4.88 9.17
N ASP A 91 18.80 -3.60 9.08
CA ASP A 91 19.52 -2.51 9.73
C ASP A 91 19.26 -2.49 11.25
N MET A 92 18.07 -2.91 11.69
CA MET A 92 17.81 -3.14 13.11
C MET A 92 18.66 -4.26 13.69
N HIS A 93 19.17 -5.19 12.87
CA HIS A 93 20.09 -6.24 13.31
C HIS A 93 21.56 -5.90 13.06
N SER A 94 21.87 -4.93 12.21
CA SER A 94 23.23 -4.40 12.04
C SER A 94 23.62 -3.57 13.28
N GLY A 95 24.89 -3.41 13.63
CA GLY A 95 25.32 -2.67 14.84
C GLY A 95 24.97 -1.18 14.87
N GLU A 96 24.08 -0.71 14.00
CA GLU A 96 23.66 0.68 13.86
C GLU A 96 22.80 1.19 15.02
N ASN A 97 22.74 2.52 15.13
CA ASN A 97 21.89 3.22 16.09
C ASN A 97 20.40 2.95 15.76
N LYS A 98 19.75 2.15 16.60
CA LYS A 98 18.36 1.67 16.43
C LYS A 98 17.34 2.79 16.31
N GLU A 99 17.51 3.87 17.06
CA GLU A 99 16.62 5.03 17.00
C GLU A 99 16.70 5.70 15.63
N LYS A 100 17.93 5.86 15.10
CA LYS A 100 18.14 6.44 13.78
C LYS A 100 17.56 5.55 12.68
N VAL A 101 17.78 4.24 12.76
CA VAL A 101 17.22 3.27 11.81
C VAL A 101 15.69 3.37 11.79
N LEU A 102 15.04 3.28 12.96
CA LEU A 102 13.58 3.41 13.06
C LEU A 102 13.08 4.77 12.55
N ALA A 103 13.72 5.87 12.93
CA ALA A 103 13.33 7.21 12.49
C ALA A 103 13.42 7.35 10.96
N ASN A 104 14.48 6.83 10.34
CA ASN A 104 14.64 6.84 8.89
C ASN A 104 13.56 5.99 8.20
N THR A 105 13.26 4.81 8.73
CA THR A 105 12.16 3.96 8.22
C THR A 105 10.81 4.68 8.28
N ILE A 106 10.50 5.33 9.40
CA ILE A 106 9.26 6.13 9.53
C ILE A 106 9.21 7.24 8.47
N VAL A 107 10.32 7.94 8.22
CA VAL A 107 10.38 8.97 7.17
C VAL A 107 10.09 8.38 5.79
N SER A 108 10.75 7.28 5.41
CA SER A 108 10.52 6.64 4.11
C SER A 108 9.09 6.13 3.94
N VAL A 109 8.46 5.64 5.02
CA VAL A 109 7.04 5.25 4.99
C VAL A 109 6.13 6.48 4.84
N ASN A 110 6.38 7.57 5.57
CA ASN A 110 5.62 8.82 5.44
C ASN A 110 5.67 9.35 4.01
N GLU A 111 6.86 9.38 3.40
CA GLU A 111 7.06 9.84 2.01
C GLU A 111 6.27 8.98 1.01
N LEU A 112 6.27 7.65 1.22
CA LEU A 112 5.54 6.73 0.35
C LEU A 112 4.02 6.85 0.51
N GLN A 113 3.55 7.06 1.74
CA GLN A 113 2.15 7.35 2.03
C GLN A 113 1.68 8.66 1.38
N GLU A 114 2.49 9.71 1.46
CA GLU A 114 2.22 11.00 0.81
C GLU A 114 2.15 10.85 -0.72
N LYS A 115 3.12 10.14 -1.32
CA LYS A 115 3.12 9.84 -2.76
C LYS A 115 1.86 9.08 -3.21
N SER A 116 1.33 8.25 -2.30
CA SER A 116 0.11 7.47 -2.52
C SER A 116 -1.17 8.20 -2.09
N TYR A 117 -1.11 9.52 -1.92
CA TYR A 117 -2.23 10.38 -1.52
C TYR A 117 -2.94 9.93 -0.23
N GLY A 118 -2.24 9.27 0.68
CA GLY A 118 -2.81 8.76 1.93
C GLY A 118 -3.54 7.41 1.82
N HIS A 119 -3.49 6.73 0.66
CA HIS A 119 -4.25 5.48 0.44
C HIS A 119 -3.44 4.20 0.68
N LEU A 120 -2.11 4.30 0.86
CA LEU A 120 -1.23 3.14 1.03
C LEU A 120 -1.24 2.58 2.46
N ILE A 121 -1.56 3.40 3.46
CA ILE A 121 -1.73 2.95 4.83
C ILE A 121 -3.08 3.48 5.31
N ASP A 122 -4.03 2.56 5.49
CA ASP A 122 -5.31 2.85 6.14
C ASP A 122 -5.22 2.53 7.65
N ASN A 123 -6.34 2.67 8.37
CA ASN A 123 -6.39 2.40 9.80
C ASN A 123 -5.92 0.98 10.16
N TRP A 124 -6.29 -0.03 9.36
CA TRP A 124 -5.92 -1.42 9.64
C TRP A 124 -4.43 -1.63 9.39
N ARG A 125 -3.90 -1.11 8.27
CA ARG A 125 -2.47 -1.19 7.94
C ARG A 125 -1.62 -0.38 8.93
N ASN A 126 -2.12 0.73 9.46
CA ASN A 126 -1.45 1.53 10.48
C ASN A 126 -1.18 0.72 11.76
N ASP A 127 -2.18 0.01 12.26
CA ASP A 127 -2.06 -0.82 13.46
C ASP A 127 -1.04 -1.95 13.25
N HIS A 128 -1.15 -2.67 12.13
CA HIS A 128 -0.28 -3.81 11.82
C HIS A 128 1.16 -3.38 11.49
N LEU A 129 1.33 -2.24 10.82
CA LEU A 129 2.65 -1.68 10.56
C LEU A 129 3.32 -1.21 11.86
N THR A 130 2.56 -0.55 12.74
CA THR A 130 3.05 -0.15 14.07
C THR A 130 3.48 -1.38 14.87
N GLU A 131 2.66 -2.44 14.89
CA GLU A 131 3.00 -3.70 15.55
C GLU A 131 4.26 -4.34 14.95
N PHE A 132 4.36 -4.40 13.62
CA PHE A 132 5.53 -4.90 12.90
C PHE A 132 6.81 -4.18 13.34
N LEU A 133 6.82 -2.84 13.32
CA LEU A 133 7.99 -2.04 13.71
C LEU A 133 8.37 -2.30 15.16
N VAL A 134 7.39 -2.36 16.06
CA VAL A 134 7.60 -2.64 17.49
C VAL A 134 8.18 -4.05 17.71
N LEU A 135 7.70 -5.06 16.99
CA LEU A 135 8.18 -6.44 17.14
C LEU A 135 9.64 -6.61 16.69
N VAL A 136 10.03 -6.01 15.56
CA VAL A 136 11.42 -6.01 15.11
C VAL A 136 12.31 -5.29 16.13
N ALA A 137 11.89 -4.14 16.64
CA ALA A 137 12.64 -3.42 17.67
C ALA A 137 12.79 -4.21 18.97
N LYS A 138 11.74 -4.92 19.39
CA LYS A 138 11.77 -5.80 20.57
C LYS A 138 12.78 -6.95 20.41
N GLU A 139 12.92 -7.53 19.22
CA GLU A 139 13.89 -8.60 18.97
C GLU A 139 15.32 -8.15 19.27
N VAL A 140 15.65 -6.89 18.98
CA VAL A 140 16.97 -6.31 19.21
C VAL A 140 17.05 -5.46 20.49
N SER A 141 16.11 -5.69 21.41
CA SER A 141 16.03 -5.04 22.74
C SER A 141 15.95 -3.51 22.72
N TYR A 142 15.37 -2.91 21.67
CA TYR A 142 15.12 -1.47 21.60
C TYR A 142 13.74 -1.13 22.18
N SER A 143 13.69 -0.76 23.46
CA SER A 143 12.44 -0.55 24.21
C SER A 143 11.67 0.73 23.88
N SER A 144 12.33 1.73 23.29
CA SER A 144 11.75 3.06 23.03
C SER A 144 10.97 3.16 21.72
N ALA A 145 10.88 2.07 20.95
CA ALA A 145 10.33 2.09 19.59
C ALA A 145 8.93 2.70 19.48
N LEU A 146 8.00 2.31 20.36
CA LEU A 146 6.62 2.80 20.31
C LEU A 146 6.54 4.32 20.50
N ALA A 147 7.32 4.89 21.42
CA ALA A 147 7.35 6.34 21.64
C ALA A 147 7.92 7.09 20.42
N VAL A 148 8.92 6.51 19.76
CA VAL A 148 9.49 7.09 18.53
C VAL A 148 8.49 7.03 17.38
N ILE A 149 7.73 5.92 17.24
CA ILE A 149 6.70 5.77 16.22
C ILE A 149 5.59 6.80 16.42
N GLU A 150 4.99 6.86 17.62
CA GLU A 150 3.87 7.77 17.90
C GLU A 150 4.24 9.25 17.79
N SER A 151 5.52 9.60 17.98
CA SER A 151 5.97 10.99 17.82
C SER A 151 6.32 11.40 16.39
N LYS A 152 6.45 10.46 15.45
CA LYS A 152 6.97 10.72 14.10
C LYS A 152 6.10 10.21 12.96
N LYS A 153 5.19 9.25 13.20
CA LYS A 153 4.30 8.75 12.14
C LYS A 153 3.33 9.84 11.70
N LEU A 154 3.10 9.91 10.39
CA LEU A 154 2.14 10.82 9.75
C LEU A 154 1.06 10.08 8.95
N TRP A 155 1.18 8.75 8.85
CA TRP A 155 0.16 7.87 8.29
C TRP A 155 -0.89 7.49 9.34
#